data_AF-A0A2J7Q4T6-F1
#
_entry.id   AF-A0A2J7Q4T6-F1
#
_cell.length_a   1.000
_cell.length_b   1.000
_cell.length_c   1.000
_cell.angle_alpha   90.00
_cell.angle_beta   90.00
_cell.angle_gamma   90.00
#
_symmetry.space_group_name_H-M   'P 1'
#
loop_
_entity.id
_entity.type
_entity.pdbx_description
1 polymer ?
#
loop_
_entity_poly.entity_id
_entity_poly.type
_entity_poly.pdbx_seq_one_letter_code
_entity_poly.pdbx_strand_id
1 'polypeptide(L)'
;MSNINLKDVDLYELLGILSTAATQEVKKAYRKKALSCHPDKNPDNPKAAELFHQLSKALEILTDESARAAYDRVLNAKKAAKLRHRELDSKRRKLKEELEAREQQAEKFAKQYHGYISKTDEQKLQVTDKFSPAPAS
;
A
#
# COMPACT_ATOMS: atom_id res chain seq x y z
N MET A 1 -29.97 -4.31 11.60
CA MET A 1 -29.50 -2.99 11.17
C MET A 1 -28.00 -3.08 10.96
N SER A 2 -27.50 -2.84 9.74
CA SER A 2 -26.07 -2.94 9.44
C SER A 2 -25.28 -1.91 10.25
N ASN A 3 -24.37 -2.39 11.11
CA ASN A 3 -23.39 -1.54 11.78
C ASN A 3 -22.33 -1.14 10.76
N ILE A 4 -22.54 -0.01 10.08
CA ILE A 4 -21.63 0.49 9.06
C ILE A 4 -20.46 1.20 9.73
N ASN A 5 -19.25 0.66 9.55
CA ASN A 5 -18.01 1.30 9.97
C ASN A 5 -17.64 2.41 8.99
N LEU A 6 -18.07 3.63 9.31
CA LEU A 6 -17.69 4.86 8.59
C LEU A 6 -16.16 5.09 8.53
N LYS A 7 -15.40 4.32 9.32
CA LYS A 7 -13.93 4.33 9.34
C LYS A 7 -13.31 3.69 8.09
N ASP A 8 -14.04 2.85 7.37
CA ASP A 8 -13.51 2.05 6.25
C ASP A 8 -13.96 2.57 4.88
N VAL A 9 -14.90 3.52 4.85
CA VAL A 9 -15.43 4.13 3.62
C VAL A 9 -14.87 5.53 3.46
N ASP A 10 -14.33 5.85 2.28
CA ASP A 10 -13.90 7.21 1.99
C ASP A 10 -15.11 8.11 1.71
N LEU A 11 -15.38 9.05 2.61
CA LEU A 11 -16.49 10.01 2.52
C LEU A 11 -16.42 10.87 1.25
N TYR A 12 -15.21 11.18 0.76
CA TYR A 12 -15.02 11.98 -0.44
C TYR A 12 -15.38 11.17 -1.70
N GLU A 13 -14.97 9.90 -1.77
CA GLU A 13 -15.35 8.99 -2.85
C GLU A 13 -16.86 8.70 -2.81
N LEU A 14 -17.43 8.53 -1.61
CA LEU A 14 -18.86 8.33 -1.41
C LEU A 14 -19.68 9.51 -1.94
N LEU A 15 -19.19 10.74 -1.84
CA LEU A 15 -19.81 11.92 -2.46
C LEU A 15 -19.37 12.15 -3.91
N GLY A 16 -18.29 11.51 -4.35
CA GLY A 16 -17.73 11.66 -5.69
C GLY A 16 -17.04 13.00 -5.90
N ILE A 17 -16.37 13.49 -4.86
CA ILE A 17 -15.68 14.79 -4.83
C ILE A 17 -14.23 14.60 -4.41
N LEU A 18 -13.41 15.63 -4.64
CA LEU A 18 -12.02 15.63 -4.18
C LEU A 18 -11.93 15.98 -2.69
N SER A 19 -10.87 15.49 -2.03
CA SER A 19 -10.58 15.89 -0.62
C SER A 19 -10.35 17.39 -0.44
N THR A 20 -9.98 18.10 -1.51
CA THR A 20 -9.80 19.56 -1.56
C THR A 20 -11.10 20.33 -1.82
N ALA A 21 -12.24 19.64 -1.98
CA ALA A 21 -13.50 20.26 -2.33
C ALA A 21 -13.99 21.24 -1.24
N ALA A 22 -14.55 22.36 -1.67
CA ALA A 22 -15.11 23.34 -0.74
C ALA A 22 -16.42 22.82 -0.12
N THR A 23 -16.79 23.31 1.06
CA THR A 23 -18.04 22.93 1.75
C THR A 23 -19.29 23.12 0.88
N GLN A 24 -19.29 24.10 -0.03
CA GLN A 24 -20.36 24.32 -1.00
C GLN A 24 -20.49 23.17 -2.01
N GLU A 25 -19.34 22.63 -2.46
CA GLU A 25 -19.29 21.49 -3.38
C GLU A 25 -19.75 20.21 -2.70
N VAL A 26 -19.36 20.00 -1.42
CA VAL A 26 -19.86 18.89 -0.58
C VAL A 26 -21.39 18.91 -0.52
N LYS A 27 -21.99 20.06 -0.19
CA LYS A 27 -23.45 20.23 -0.13
C LYS A 27 -24.12 19.99 -1.48
N LYS A 28 -23.51 20.45 -2.58
CA LYS A 28 -24.02 20.26 -3.94
C LYS A 28 -23.98 18.78 -4.35
N ALA A 29 -22.87 18.09 -4.09
CA ALA A 29 -22.70 16.68 -4.40
C ALA A 29 -23.68 15.81 -3.59
N TYR A 30 -23.85 16.11 -2.30
CA TYR A 30 -24.84 15.47 -1.45
C TYR A 30 -26.24 15.57 -2.04
N ARG A 31 -26.72 16.78 -2.38
CA ARG A 31 -28.06 16.97 -2.96
C ARG A 31 -28.27 16.13 -4.23
N LYS A 32 -27.26 16.09 -5.11
CA LYS A 32 -27.32 15.30 -6.35
C LYS A 32 -27.44 13.80 -6.06
N LYS A 33 -26.61 13.26 -5.16
CA LYS A 33 -26.62 11.82 -4.80
C LYS A 33 -27.83 11.42 -3.95
N ALA A 34 -28.26 12.28 -3.04
CA ALA A 34 -29.44 12.07 -2.22
C ALA A 34 -30.71 11.93 -3.09
N LEU A 35 -30.84 12.73 -4.14
CA LEU A 35 -31.96 12.62 -5.08
C LEU A 35 -31.95 11.31 -5.88
N SER A 36 -30.77 10.83 -6.30
CA SER A 36 -30.66 9.56 -7.02
C SER A 36 -30.91 8.35 -6.12
N CYS A 37 -30.52 8.43 -4.85
CA CYS A 37 -30.58 7.32 -3.90
C CYS A 37 -31.75 7.44 -2.90
N HIS A 38 -32.72 8.33 -3.15
CA HIS A 38 -33.83 8.55 -2.22
C HIS A 38 -34.69 7.28 -2.10
N PRO A 39 -35.00 6.80 -0.88
CA PRO A 39 -35.75 5.56 -0.68
C PRO A 39 -37.17 5.62 -1.28
N ASP A 40 -37.82 6.78 -1.25
CA ASP A 40 -39.15 7.00 -1.87
C ASP A 40 -39.15 6.77 -3.40
N LYS A 41 -38.05 7.11 -4.08
CA LYS A 41 -37.89 6.91 -5.54
C LYS A 41 -37.34 5.52 -5.88
N ASN A 42 -36.82 4.80 -4.88
CA ASN A 42 -36.20 3.50 -5.03
C ASN A 42 -36.75 2.51 -3.97
N PRO A 43 -38.08 2.29 -3.90
CA PRO A 43 -38.70 1.49 -2.83
C PRO A 43 -38.24 0.03 -2.85
N ASP A 44 -37.87 -0.50 -4.01
CA ASP A 44 -37.41 -1.88 -4.19
C ASP A 44 -35.92 -2.08 -3.89
N ASN A 45 -35.19 -1.01 -3.62
CA ASN A 45 -33.76 -1.08 -3.34
C ASN A 45 -33.48 -0.96 -1.83
N PRO A 46 -33.28 -2.07 -1.10
CA PRO A 46 -33.00 -2.03 0.33
C PRO A 46 -31.68 -1.31 0.66
N LYS A 47 -30.78 -1.17 -0.31
CA LYS A 47 -29.52 -0.42 -0.14
C LYS A 47 -29.69 1.09 -0.33
N ALA A 48 -30.81 1.57 -0.87
CA ALA A 48 -31.06 3.00 -1.05
C ALA A 48 -31.11 3.72 0.30
N ALA A 49 -31.83 3.16 1.28
CA ALA A 49 -31.87 3.69 2.64
C ALA A 49 -30.49 3.69 3.32
N GLU A 50 -29.71 2.63 3.10
CA GLU A 50 -28.36 2.50 3.63
C GLU A 50 -27.41 3.55 3.04
N LEU A 51 -27.38 3.68 1.71
CA LEU A 51 -26.59 4.68 1.01
C LEU A 51 -27.00 6.11 1.39
N PHE A 52 -28.30 6.36 1.53
CA PHE A 52 -28.81 7.67 1.96
C PHE A 52 -28.27 8.03 3.35
N HIS A 53 -28.32 7.10 4.30
CA HIS A 53 -27.76 7.30 5.65
C HIS A 53 -26.25 7.57 5.61
N GLN A 54 -25.51 6.86 4.77
CA GLN A 54 -24.06 7.10 4.59
C GLN A 54 -23.80 8.51 4.02
N LEU A 55 -24.59 8.92 3.02
CA LEU A 55 -24.49 10.26 2.42
C LEU A 55 -24.79 11.36 3.45
N SER A 56 -25.79 11.17 4.31
CA SER A 56 -26.14 12.13 5.35
C SER A 56 -25.01 12.27 6.38
N LYS A 57 -24.41 11.15 6.83
CA LYS A 57 -23.24 11.18 7.72
C LYS A 57 -22.02 11.83 7.08
N ALA A 58 -21.79 11.56 5.79
CA ALA A 58 -20.70 12.19 5.05
C ALA A 58 -20.88 13.71 5.00
N LEU A 59 -22.11 14.18 4.76
CA LEU A 59 -22.42 15.61 4.79
C LEU A 59 -22.15 16.21 6.18
N GLU A 60 -22.62 15.58 7.24
CA GLU A 60 -22.42 16.04 8.63
C GLU A 60 -20.92 16.24 8.94
N ILE A 61 -20.11 15.23 8.67
CA ILE A 61 -18.66 15.27 8.96
C ILE A 61 -17.93 16.27 8.06
N LEU A 62 -18.26 16.33 6.77
CA LEU A 62 -17.52 17.16 5.81
C LEU A 62 -17.97 18.61 5.79
N THR A 63 -19.08 18.95 6.47
CA THR A 63 -19.55 20.33 6.62
C THR A 63 -19.12 20.97 7.94
N ASP A 64 -18.88 20.17 8.98
CA ASP A 64 -18.25 20.65 10.21
C ASP A 64 -16.73 20.69 10.07
N GLU A 65 -16.12 21.87 10.26
CA GLU A 65 -14.69 22.06 10.07
C GLU A 65 -13.85 21.21 11.04
N SER A 66 -14.31 21.08 12.29
CA SER A 66 -13.62 20.31 13.32
C SER A 66 -13.65 18.81 13.02
N ALA A 67 -14.84 18.27 12.72
CA ALA A 67 -15.01 16.87 12.33
C ALA A 67 -14.27 16.54 11.04
N ARG A 68 -14.31 17.42 10.03
CA ARG A 68 -13.57 17.26 8.79
C ARG A 68 -12.07 17.20 9.03
N ALA A 69 -11.53 18.11 9.83
CA ALA A 69 -10.11 18.10 10.17
C ALA A 69 -9.70 16.83 10.92
N ALA A 70 -10.53 16.35 11.85
CA ALA A 70 -10.29 15.09 12.55
C ALA A 70 -10.31 13.88 11.60
N TYR A 71 -11.29 13.83 10.69
CA TYR A 71 -11.39 12.81 9.66
C TYR A 71 -10.18 12.81 8.73
N ASP A 72 -9.79 13.98 8.23
CA ASP A 72 -8.64 14.15 7.32
C ASP A 72 -7.33 13.73 7.98
N ARG A 73 -7.13 14.04 9.27
CA ARG A 73 -5.95 13.56 10.03
C ARG A 73 -5.87 12.04 10.05
N VAL A 74 -6.99 11.35 10.33
CA VAL A 74 -7.04 9.89 10.35
C VAL A 74 -6.79 9.32 8.95
N LEU A 75 -7.42 9.89 7.93
CA LEU A 75 -7.28 9.46 6.54
C LEU A 75 -5.82 9.58 6.07
N ASN A 76 -5.17 10.71 6.36
CA ASN A 76 -3.78 10.96 6.01
C ASN A 76 -2.83 10.03 6.77
N ALA A 77 -3.08 9.78 8.06
CA ALA A 77 -2.30 8.82 8.84
C ALA A 77 -2.39 7.40 8.27
N LYS A 78 -3.59 6.95 7.88
CA LYS A 78 -3.80 5.65 7.21
C LYS A 78 -3.04 5.57 5.88
N LYS A 79 -3.12 6.60 5.04
CA LYS A 79 -2.38 6.68 3.76
C LYS A 79 -0.87 6.61 3.99
N ALA A 80 -0.35 7.36 4.95
CA ALA A 80 1.07 7.36 5.30
C ALA A 80 1.52 5.99 5.88
N ALA A 81 0.69 5.34 6.69
CA ALA A 81 0.98 3.99 7.20
C ALA A 81 1.04 2.95 6.07
N LYS A 82 0.07 2.99 5.14
CA LYS A 82 0.04 2.11 3.96
C LYS A 82 1.27 2.29 3.07
N LEU A 83 1.69 3.55 2.86
CA LEU A 83 2.89 3.84 2.08
C LEU A 83 4.16 3.29 2.76
N ARG A 84 4.30 3.53 4.07
CA ARG A 84 5.42 3.01 4.88
C ARG A 84 5.49 1.49 4.83
N HIS A 85 4.36 0.80 4.97
CA HIS A 85 4.31 -0.66 4.86
C HIS A 85 4.82 -1.12 3.50
N ARG A 86 4.32 -0.54 2.40
CA ARG A 86 4.75 -0.87 1.03
C ARG A 86 6.26 -0.65 0.83
N GLU A 87 6.81 0.43 1.37
CA GLU A 87 8.25 0.72 1.30
C GLU A 87 9.08 -0.30 2.10
N LEU A 88 8.64 -0.63 3.30
CA LEU A 88 9.29 -1.64 4.14
C LEU A 88 9.26 -3.01 3.46
N ASP A 89 8.14 -3.42 2.88
CA ASP A 89 8.05 -4.68 2.14
C ASP A 89 9.03 -4.73 0.97
N SER A 90 9.12 -3.62 0.22
CA SER A 90 10.05 -3.50 -0.91
C SER A 90 11.51 -3.58 -0.43
N LYS A 91 11.85 -2.91 0.68
CA LYS A 91 13.19 -2.95 1.28
C LYS A 91 13.54 -4.35 1.79
N ARG A 92 12.62 -4.99 2.51
CA ARG A 92 12.80 -6.36 3.03
C ARG A 92 13.03 -7.36 1.91
N ARG A 93 12.28 -7.24 0.81
CA ARG A 93 12.47 -8.07 -0.38
C ARG A 93 13.86 -7.89 -0.99
N LYS A 94 14.28 -6.64 -1.24
CA LYS A 94 15.62 -6.36 -1.79
C LYS A 94 16.74 -6.89 -0.90
N LEU A 95 16.65 -6.66 0.41
CA LEU A 95 17.64 -7.15 1.36
C LEU A 95 17.72 -8.68 1.33
N LYS A 96 16.58 -9.37 1.26
CA LYS A 96 16.54 -10.83 1.12
C LYS A 96 17.22 -11.30 -0.16
N GLU A 97 16.91 -10.68 -1.30
CA GLU A 97 17.53 -11.01 -2.60
C GLU A 97 19.05 -10.79 -2.57
N GLU A 98 19.52 -9.71 -1.92
CA GLU A 98 20.94 -9.41 -1.77
C GLU A 98 21.67 -10.43 -0.87
N LEU A 99 21.05 -10.82 0.26
CA LEU A 99 21.58 -11.86 1.15
C LEU A 99 21.68 -13.21 0.43
N GLU A 100 20.62 -13.64 -0.26
CA GLU A 100 20.61 -14.89 -1.03
C GLU A 100 21.67 -14.87 -2.15
N ALA A 101 21.82 -13.75 -2.86
CA ALA A 101 22.84 -13.62 -3.90
C ALA A 101 24.26 -13.72 -3.32
N ARG A 102 24.51 -13.10 -2.16
CA ARG A 102 25.79 -13.16 -1.47
C ARG A 102 26.11 -14.57 -0.97
N GLU A 103 25.12 -15.26 -0.38
CA GLU A 103 25.25 -16.66 0.04
C GLU A 103 25.55 -17.58 -1.15
N GLN A 104 24.83 -17.42 -2.27
CA GLN A 104 25.07 -18.20 -3.49
C GLN A 104 26.46 -17.93 -4.07
N GLN A 105 26.93 -16.67 -4.07
CA GLN A 105 28.28 -16.35 -4.52
C GLN A 105 29.34 -17.00 -3.63
N ALA A 106 29.17 -16.94 -2.31
CA ALA A 106 30.08 -17.58 -1.36
C ALA A 106 30.08 -19.12 -1.54
N GLU A 107 28.92 -19.73 -1.73
CA GLU A 107 28.81 -21.17 -1.95
C GLU A 107 29.43 -21.60 -3.28
N LYS A 108 29.19 -20.85 -4.36
CA LYS A 108 29.85 -21.08 -5.66
C LYS A 108 31.37 -20.95 -5.54
N PHE A 109 31.85 -19.92 -4.85
CA PHE A 109 33.27 -19.74 -4.60
C PHE A 109 33.85 -20.90 -3.78
N ALA A 110 33.19 -21.32 -2.71
CA ALA A 110 33.61 -22.45 -1.88
C ALA A 110 33.67 -23.76 -2.69
N LYS A 111 32.66 -24.05 -3.51
CA LYS A 111 32.65 -25.22 -4.41
C LYS A 111 33.78 -25.16 -5.43
N GLN A 112 34.01 -23.99 -6.03
CA GLN A 112 35.09 -23.77 -6.99
C GLN A 112 36.48 -23.91 -6.33
N TYR A 113 36.66 -23.35 -5.14
CA TYR A 113 37.90 -23.47 -4.36
C TYR A 113 38.16 -24.92 -3.93
N HIS A 114 37.13 -25.62 -3.44
CA HIS A 114 37.22 -27.04 -3.10
C HIS A 114 37.63 -27.87 -4.34
N GLY A 115 37.00 -27.62 -5.49
CA GLY A 115 37.38 -28.26 -6.75
C GLY A 115 38.79 -27.91 -7.23
N TYR A 116 39.31 -26.72 -6.90
CA TYR A 116 40.70 -26.35 -7.17
C TYR A 116 41.69 -27.08 -6.25
N ILE A 117 41.41 -27.15 -4.94
CA ILE A 117 42.27 -27.80 -3.96
C ILE A 117 42.39 -29.31 -4.23
N SER A 118 41.30 -29.96 -4.66
CA SER A 118 41.26 -31.39 -4.98
C SER A 118 42.00 -31.80 -6.27
N LYS A 119 42.50 -30.85 -7.07
CA LYS A 119 43.31 -31.13 -8.28
C LYS A 119 44.76 -31.45 -7.93
N THR A 120 45.44 -32.21 -8.80
CA THR A 120 46.89 -32.46 -8.68
C THR A 120 47.69 -31.21 -9.06
N ASP A 121 48.96 -31.15 -8.66
CA ASP A 121 49.79 -29.94 -8.83
C ASP A 121 50.02 -29.58 -10.31
N GLU A 122 50.15 -30.57 -11.20
CA GLU A 122 50.22 -30.37 -12.66
C GLU A 122 48.93 -29.75 -13.23
N GLN A 123 47.77 -30.15 -12.71
CA GLN A 123 46.47 -29.62 -13.13
C GLN A 123 46.21 -28.21 -12.58
N LYS A 124 46.84 -27.82 -11.46
CA LYS A 124 46.75 -26.48 -10.87
C LYS A 124 47.61 -25.46 -11.64
N LEU A 125 48.78 -25.87 -12.11
CA LEU A 125 49.72 -25.04 -12.91
C LEU A 125 49.15 -24.57 -14.26
N GLN A 126 48.16 -25.29 -14.82
CA GLN A 126 47.48 -24.89 -16.07
C GLN A 126 46.36 -23.85 -15.86
N VAL A 127 45.98 -23.54 -14.61
CA VAL A 127 44.79 -22.73 -14.26
C VAL A 127 45.16 -21.37 -13.61
N THR A 128 46.45 -21.06 -13.51
CA THR A 128 47.01 -20.00 -12.65
C THR A 128 46.62 -18.55 -12.99
N ASP A 129 45.84 -18.31 -14.04
CA ASP A 129 45.48 -16.95 -14.48
C ASP A 129 44.15 -16.41 -13.88
N LYS A 130 43.42 -17.20 -13.07
CA LYS A 130 42.02 -16.85 -12.70
C LYS A 130 41.68 -16.81 -11.20
N PHE A 131 42.64 -17.05 -10.30
CA PHE A 131 42.37 -17.13 -8.87
C PHE A 131 42.98 -15.95 -8.09
N SER A 132 42.59 -14.72 -8.46
CA SER A 132 42.86 -13.54 -7.63
C SER A 132 41.61 -13.22 -6.82
N PRO A 133 41.59 -13.42 -5.48
CA PRO A 133 40.46 -13.03 -4.65
C PRO A 133 40.39 -11.50 -4.63
N ALA A 134 39.32 -10.94 -5.19
CA ALA A 134 39.04 -9.51 -5.06
C ALA A 134 38.92 -9.13 -3.57
N PRO A 135 39.55 -8.04 -3.11
CA PRO A 135 39.49 -7.65 -1.70
C PRO A 135 38.06 -7.33 -1.32
N ALA A 136 37.62 -7.87 -0.18
CA ALA A 136 36.35 -7.52 0.44
C ALA A 136 36.40 -6.05 0.88
N SER A 137 35.60 -5.20 0.22
CA SER A 137 35.34 -3.81 0.58
C SER A 137 34.03 -3.67 1.36
#